data_AF-S2EAW4-F1
#
_entry.id   AF-S2EAW4-F1
#
_cell.length_a   1.000
_cell.length_b   1.000
_cell.length_c   1.000
_cell.angle_alpha   90.00
_cell.angle_beta   90.00
_cell.angle_gamma   90.00
#
_symmetry.space_group_name_H-M   'P 1'
#
loop_
_entity.id
_entity.type
_entity.pdbx_description
1 polymer ?
#
loop_
_entity_poly.entity_id
_entity_poly.type
_entity_poly.pdbx_seq_one_letter_code
_entity_poly.pdbx_strand_id
1 'polypeptide(L)'
;MNKWADYLISSVSYTPERLISGAIRHEDTEKGITNGEQVDRITLTSDIKHGLSYITIYSGKDSWKKGYKLKIFSIDGEYYLRIDGNKAKLDYLGDIPEIPLDKYNSDKETSSKQIKALESKPSPAKPSEVTKPKGVLPKQSSDELPQELDLAPEPITESDDATPEQLQRLEQLEKQIKQLSRKVKSKKPSSKKSKKS
;
A
#
# COMPACT_ATOMS: atom_id res chain seq x y z
N MET A 1 -25.92 -2.30 -2.32
CA MET A 1 -25.47 -2.44 -3.72
C MET A 1 -24.69 -3.73 -3.84
N ASN A 2 -24.68 -4.38 -5.00
CA ASN A 2 -23.81 -5.53 -5.19
C ASN A 2 -22.37 -5.04 -5.37
N LYS A 3 -21.46 -5.63 -4.59
CA LYS A 3 -20.01 -5.41 -4.71
C LYS A 3 -19.56 -5.69 -6.15
N TRP A 4 -18.82 -4.75 -6.73
CA TRP A 4 -18.27 -4.84 -8.08
C TRP A 4 -16.88 -5.46 -8.11
N ALA A 5 -16.05 -5.16 -7.10
CA ALA A 5 -14.68 -5.62 -6.94
C ALA A 5 -14.26 -5.50 -5.47
N ASP A 6 -13.05 -5.88 -5.09
CA ASP A 6 -12.52 -5.62 -3.74
C ASP A 6 -12.17 -4.13 -3.58
N TYR A 7 -11.59 -3.56 -4.62
CA TYR A 7 -11.18 -2.17 -4.67
C TYR A 7 -11.56 -1.49 -5.98
N LEU A 8 -11.74 -0.17 -5.93
CA LEU A 8 -12.16 0.66 -7.04
C LEU A 8 -11.19 1.82 -7.24
N ILE A 9 -10.88 2.18 -8.50
CA ILE A 9 -9.98 3.30 -8.83
C ILE A 9 -10.75 4.43 -9.49
N SER A 10 -10.77 5.61 -8.88
CA SER A 10 -11.49 6.78 -9.38
C SER A 10 -10.61 7.79 -10.11
N SER A 11 -9.30 7.78 -9.88
CA SER A 11 -8.35 8.71 -10.49
C SER A 11 -6.93 8.15 -10.45
N VAL A 12 -6.06 8.63 -11.34
CA VAL A 12 -4.68 8.15 -11.50
C VAL A 12 -3.72 9.29 -11.80
N SER A 13 -2.46 9.13 -11.41
CA SER A 13 -1.35 10.00 -11.78
C SER A 13 -0.29 9.16 -12.48
N TYR A 14 0.29 9.70 -13.55
CA TYR A 14 1.33 9.03 -14.32
C TYR A 14 2.68 9.77 -14.24
N THR A 15 3.77 9.02 -14.33
CA THR A 15 5.10 9.55 -14.62
C THR A 15 5.22 9.91 -16.11
N PRO A 16 6.26 10.64 -16.54
CA PRO A 16 6.53 10.90 -17.96
C PRO A 16 6.63 9.63 -18.82
N GLU A 17 7.05 8.51 -18.23
CA GLU A 17 7.15 7.19 -18.87
C GLU A 17 5.81 6.44 -18.90
N ARG A 18 4.70 7.09 -18.54
CA ARG A 18 3.36 6.52 -18.47
C ARG A 18 3.25 5.30 -17.55
N LEU A 19 4.00 5.32 -16.45
CA LEU A 19 3.82 4.41 -15.33
C LEU A 19 2.98 5.09 -14.26
N ILE A 20 2.15 4.34 -13.55
CA ILE A 20 1.35 4.89 -12.45
C ILE A 20 2.32 5.39 -11.37
N SER A 21 2.26 6.68 -11.07
CA SER A 21 2.89 7.23 -9.87
C SER A 21 1.99 7.06 -8.66
N GLY A 22 0.68 7.09 -8.85
CA GLY A 22 -0.30 6.60 -7.88
C GLY A 22 -1.73 6.79 -8.32
N ALA A 23 -2.65 6.33 -7.49
CA ALA A 23 -4.07 6.29 -7.81
C ALA A 23 -4.93 6.51 -6.56
N ILE A 24 -6.14 7.02 -6.76
CA ILE A 24 -7.15 7.12 -5.71
C ILE A 24 -7.97 5.83 -5.70
N ARG A 25 -7.77 5.03 -4.66
CA ARG A 25 -8.41 3.74 -4.40
C ARG A 25 -9.53 3.88 -3.38
N HIS A 26 -10.62 3.17 -3.60
CA HIS A 26 -11.74 3.04 -2.68
C HIS A 26 -11.97 1.55 -2.38
N GLU A 27 -12.45 1.25 -1.18
CA GLU A 27 -12.97 -0.08 -0.86
C GLU A 27 -14.44 -0.17 -1.24
N ASP A 28 -14.83 -1.30 -1.84
CA ASP A 28 -16.22 -1.59 -2.14
C ASP A 28 -16.79 -2.54 -1.08
N THR A 29 -17.55 -1.96 -0.17
CA THR A 29 -18.16 -2.67 0.95
C THR A 29 -19.66 -2.85 0.71
N GLU A 30 -20.30 -3.74 1.47
CA GLU A 30 -21.76 -3.91 1.40
C GLU A 30 -22.54 -2.62 1.74
N LYS A 31 -21.91 -1.72 2.53
CA LYS A 31 -22.45 -0.41 2.91
C LYS A 31 -22.23 0.66 1.85
N GLY A 32 -21.42 0.38 0.83
CA GLY A 32 -21.07 1.29 -0.26
C GLY A 32 -19.57 1.48 -0.44
N ILE A 33 -19.24 2.49 -1.23
CA ILE A 33 -17.86 2.84 -1.61
C ILE A 33 -17.27 3.77 -0.56
N THR A 34 -16.11 3.41 -0.01
CA THR A 34 -15.43 4.22 1.02
C THR A 34 -14.80 5.49 0.44
N ASN A 35 -14.28 6.34 1.33
CA ASN A 35 -13.50 7.50 0.90
C ASN A 35 -12.22 7.05 0.15
N GLY A 36 -11.78 7.89 -0.78
CA GLY A 36 -10.60 7.60 -1.59
C GLY A 36 -9.31 7.73 -0.79
N GLU A 37 -8.48 6.71 -0.85
CA GLU A 37 -7.12 6.66 -0.34
C GLU A 37 -6.12 6.68 -1.50
N GLN A 38 -5.00 7.35 -1.33
CA GLN A 38 -3.92 7.34 -2.31
C GLN A 38 -3.06 6.08 -2.17
N VAL A 39 -2.88 5.36 -3.27
CA VAL A 39 -2.04 4.16 -3.32
C VAL A 39 -1.05 4.19 -4.45
N ASP A 40 0.12 3.59 -4.22
CA ASP A 40 1.19 3.50 -5.19
C ASP A 40 1.02 2.28 -6.12
N ARG A 41 1.70 2.32 -7.26
CA ARG A 41 1.68 1.25 -8.27
C ARG A 41 2.08 -0.12 -7.72
N ILE A 42 3.09 -0.17 -6.85
CA ILE A 42 3.59 -1.42 -6.27
C ILE A 42 2.48 -2.12 -5.47
N THR A 43 1.74 -1.37 -4.65
CA THR A 43 0.60 -1.87 -3.89
C THR A 43 -0.45 -2.46 -4.82
N LEU A 44 -0.85 -1.72 -5.86
CA LEU A 44 -1.83 -2.20 -6.84
C LEU A 44 -1.39 -3.51 -7.51
N THR A 45 -0.11 -3.60 -7.94
CA THR A 45 0.40 -4.84 -8.56
C THR A 45 0.41 -6.02 -7.61
N SER A 46 0.84 -5.80 -6.35
CA SER A 46 0.91 -6.84 -5.34
C SER A 46 -0.49 -7.35 -4.98
N ASP A 47 -1.43 -6.45 -4.77
CA ASP A 47 -2.80 -6.80 -4.43
C ASP A 47 -3.46 -7.66 -5.51
N ILE A 48 -3.33 -7.25 -6.78
CA ILE A 48 -3.88 -8.02 -7.90
C ILE A 48 -3.20 -9.38 -8.03
N LYS A 49 -1.88 -9.45 -7.76
CA LYS A 49 -1.14 -10.72 -7.75
C LYS A 49 -1.62 -11.66 -6.64
N HIS A 50 -2.02 -11.11 -5.49
CA HIS A 50 -2.62 -11.86 -4.39
C HIS A 50 -4.11 -12.19 -4.59
N GLY A 51 -4.67 -11.87 -5.76
CA GLY A 51 -6.03 -12.23 -6.13
C GLY A 51 -7.09 -11.16 -5.82
N LEU A 52 -6.70 -9.99 -5.32
CA LEU A 52 -7.63 -8.89 -5.10
C LEU A 52 -8.09 -8.30 -6.44
N SER A 53 -9.39 -8.07 -6.55
CA SER A 53 -10.01 -7.55 -7.76
C SER A 53 -10.11 -6.03 -7.73
N TYR A 54 -9.73 -5.40 -8.84
CA TYR A 54 -9.77 -3.95 -9.04
C TYR A 54 -10.60 -3.57 -10.26
N ILE A 55 -11.43 -2.54 -10.14
CA ILE A 55 -12.23 -1.96 -11.23
C ILE A 55 -12.09 -0.44 -11.25
N THR A 56 -12.02 0.18 -12.43
CA THR A 56 -12.12 1.65 -12.53
C THR A 56 -13.55 2.13 -12.31
N ILE A 57 -13.73 3.32 -11.75
CA ILE A 57 -15.03 3.96 -11.57
C ILE A 57 -15.02 5.40 -12.03
N TYR A 58 -16.18 5.89 -12.46
CA TYR A 58 -16.36 7.26 -12.91
C TYR A 58 -17.36 7.96 -11.99
N SER A 59 -17.00 9.13 -11.48
CA SER A 59 -17.91 9.98 -10.72
C SER A 59 -18.91 10.66 -11.66
N GLY A 60 -20.19 10.44 -11.40
CA GLY A 60 -21.29 11.23 -11.98
C GLY A 60 -21.72 12.34 -11.03
N LYS A 61 -22.84 13.00 -11.36
CA LYS A 61 -23.39 14.09 -10.54
C LYS A 61 -23.69 13.66 -9.09
N ASP A 62 -24.19 12.43 -8.91
CA ASP A 62 -24.56 11.90 -7.58
C ASP A 62 -24.33 10.39 -7.44
N SER A 63 -23.63 9.77 -8.40
CA SER A 63 -23.51 8.32 -8.49
C SER A 63 -22.20 7.87 -9.10
N TRP A 64 -21.71 6.72 -8.69
CA TRP A 64 -20.59 6.04 -9.32
C TRP A 64 -21.06 5.20 -10.49
N LYS A 65 -20.29 5.22 -11.59
CA LYS A 65 -20.46 4.30 -12.71
C LYS A 65 -19.34 3.28 -12.72
N LYS A 66 -19.70 2.01 -12.87
CA LYS A 66 -18.77 0.91 -13.02
C LYS A 66 -18.00 1.05 -14.34
N GLY A 67 -16.68 0.96 -14.26
CA GLY A 67 -15.78 0.94 -15.40
C GLY A 67 -15.21 -0.45 -15.67
N TYR A 68 -13.92 -0.51 -15.93
CA TYR A 68 -13.24 -1.69 -16.46
C TYR A 68 -12.38 -2.39 -15.41
N LYS A 69 -12.27 -3.71 -15.52
CA LYS A 69 -11.43 -4.53 -14.64
C LYS A 69 -9.96 -4.30 -14.96
N LEU A 70 -9.17 -4.01 -13.93
CA LEU A 70 -7.72 -3.92 -14.05
C LEU A 70 -7.11 -5.32 -14.20
N LYS A 71 -6.09 -5.42 -15.05
CA LYS A 71 -5.29 -6.61 -15.25
C LYS A 71 -3.81 -6.26 -15.15
N ILE A 72 -3.03 -7.20 -14.62
CA ILE A 72 -1.57 -7.11 -14.61
C ILE A 72 -0.99 -7.90 -15.79
N PHE A 73 0.03 -7.34 -16.42
CA PHE A 73 0.82 -7.98 -17.48
C PHE A 73 2.28 -7.96 -17.10
N SER A 74 2.98 -9.08 -17.21
CA SER A 74 4.42 -9.12 -17.03
C SER A 74 5.13 -9.07 -18.38
N ILE A 75 6.09 -8.16 -18.53
CA ILE A 75 6.98 -8.06 -19.69
C ILE A 75 8.39 -7.88 -19.15
N ASP A 76 9.31 -8.77 -19.51
CA ASP A 76 10.71 -8.74 -19.06
C ASP A 76 10.89 -8.69 -17.54
N GLY A 77 9.98 -9.29 -16.77
CA GLY A 77 10.01 -9.31 -15.31
C GLY A 77 9.35 -8.11 -14.63
N GLU A 78 8.97 -7.09 -15.38
CA GLU A 78 8.24 -5.92 -14.88
C GLU A 78 6.73 -6.09 -15.05
N TYR A 79 5.95 -5.62 -14.06
CA TYR A 79 4.48 -5.71 -14.09
C TYR A 79 3.86 -4.40 -14.55
N TYR A 80 2.87 -4.44 -15.44
CA TYR A 80 2.15 -3.29 -15.96
C TYR A 80 0.64 -3.44 -15.72
N LEU A 81 -0.04 -2.36 -15.33
CA LEU A 81 -1.48 -2.36 -15.08
C LEU A 81 -2.24 -1.78 -16.26
N ARG A 82 -3.16 -2.57 -16.82
CA ARG A 82 -3.95 -2.15 -17.98
C ARG A 82 -5.39 -2.64 -17.92
N ILE A 83 -6.30 -1.90 -18.55
CA ILE A 83 -7.71 -2.28 -18.71
C ILE A 83 -8.04 -2.85 -20.10
N ASP A 84 -7.23 -2.53 -21.11
CA ASP A 84 -7.50 -2.84 -22.52
C ASP A 84 -7.07 -4.25 -22.94
N GLY A 85 -6.35 -4.97 -22.07
CA GLY A 85 -5.85 -6.31 -22.36
C GLY A 85 -4.59 -6.35 -23.23
N ASN A 86 -4.07 -5.19 -23.64
CA ASN A 86 -2.88 -5.13 -24.50
C ASN A 86 -1.61 -5.42 -23.70
N LYS A 87 -0.64 -6.09 -24.33
CA LYS A 87 0.68 -6.31 -23.74
C LYS A 87 1.61 -5.16 -24.15
N ALA A 88 1.70 -4.13 -23.30
CA ALA A 88 2.56 -2.98 -23.52
C ALA A 88 3.34 -2.61 -22.26
N LYS A 89 4.53 -2.04 -22.43
CA LYS A 89 5.43 -1.60 -21.34
C LYS A 89 5.01 -0.27 -20.71
N LEU A 90 3.70 -0.01 -20.66
CA LEU A 90 3.11 1.23 -20.14
C LEU A 90 1.83 0.87 -19.37
N ASP A 91 1.50 1.67 -18.37
CA ASP A 91 0.24 1.51 -17.64
C ASP A 91 -0.89 2.27 -18.34
N TYR A 92 -2.11 1.75 -18.27
CA TYR A 92 -3.27 2.35 -18.94
C TYR A 92 -4.59 2.00 -18.24
N LEU A 93 -5.15 2.96 -17.51
CA LEU A 93 -6.41 2.82 -16.77
C LEU A 93 -7.59 3.45 -17.53
N GLY A 94 -7.44 3.68 -18.84
CA GLY A 94 -8.48 4.25 -19.68
C GLY A 94 -8.55 5.77 -19.58
N ASP A 95 -9.77 6.27 -19.56
CA ASP A 95 -10.17 7.67 -19.57
C ASP A 95 -10.61 8.16 -18.17
N ILE A 96 -10.20 7.48 -17.11
CA ILE A 96 -10.40 8.00 -15.75
C ILE A 96 -9.63 9.31 -15.56
N PRO A 97 -10.10 10.20 -14.65
CA PRO A 97 -9.43 11.46 -14.36
C PRO A 97 -7.95 11.28 -14.03
N GLU A 98 -7.11 12.04 -14.74
CA GLU A 98 -5.68 12.10 -14.47
C GLU A 98 -5.34 13.30 -13.57
N ILE A 99 -4.65 13.04 -12.46
CA ILE A 99 -4.23 14.07 -11.51
C ILE A 99 -2.77 14.43 -11.81
N PRO A 100 -2.43 15.72 -12.02
CA PRO A 100 -1.05 16.15 -12.24
C PRO A 100 -0.13 15.75 -11.08
N LEU A 101 1.09 15.31 -11.41
CA LEU A 101 2.07 14.81 -10.45
C LEU A 101 2.43 15.85 -9.36
N ASP A 102 2.37 17.14 -9.67
CA ASP A 102 2.65 18.21 -8.71
C ASP A 102 1.61 18.29 -7.60
N LYS A 103 0.34 17.98 -7.91
CA LYS A 103 -0.74 17.92 -6.93
C LYS A 103 -0.63 16.65 -6.07
N TYR A 104 -0.16 15.55 -6.67
CA TYR A 104 0.05 14.26 -6.02
C TYR A 104 1.07 14.31 -4.86
N ASN A 105 2.11 15.15 -4.97
CA ASN A 105 3.15 15.26 -3.94
C ASN A 105 2.78 16.21 -2.78
N SER A 106 1.83 17.12 -2.98
CA SER A 106 1.40 18.07 -1.93
C SER A 106 0.57 17.42 -0.83
N ASP A 107 -0.22 16.40 -1.17
CA ASP A 107 -1.13 15.73 -0.23
C ASP A 107 -0.40 14.65 0.60
N LYS A 108 0.69 14.07 0.07
CA LYS A 108 1.54 13.09 0.78
C LYS A 108 2.21 13.69 2.03
N GLU A 109 2.51 14.99 2.03
CA GLU A 109 3.12 15.68 3.17
C GLU A 109 2.11 15.97 4.29
N THR A 110 0.81 16.09 3.96
CA THR A 110 -0.23 16.47 4.94
C THR A 110 -0.71 15.27 5.78
N SER A 111 -0.64 14.04 5.26
CA SER A 111 -0.97 12.83 6.02
C SER A 111 0.08 12.46 7.08
N SER A 112 1.30 12.99 6.96
CA SER A 112 2.41 12.70 7.90
C SER A 112 2.32 13.48 9.22
N LYS A 113 1.43 14.48 9.32
CA LYS A 113 1.26 15.30 10.53
C LYS A 113 0.12 14.85 11.47
N GLN A 114 -0.76 13.95 11.05
CA GLN A 114 -1.93 13.55 11.86
C GLN A 114 -1.69 12.32 12.75
N ILE A 115 -0.61 11.56 12.57
CA ILE A 115 -0.33 10.37 13.42
C ILE A 115 0.17 10.76 14.83
N LYS A 116 0.60 12.01 15.06
CA LYS A 116 1.22 12.41 16.34
C LYS A 116 0.27 12.86 17.46
N ALA A 117 -1.04 12.69 17.33
CA ALA A 117 -2.01 13.27 18.28
C ALA A 117 -3.00 12.30 18.96
N LEU A 118 -2.95 10.98 18.71
CA LEU A 118 -3.90 10.03 19.31
C LEU A 118 -3.29 9.00 20.29
N GLU A 119 -1.99 9.01 20.51
CA GLU A 119 -1.35 8.19 21.56
C GLU A 119 -1.09 9.02 22.82
N SER A 120 -2.14 9.35 23.57
CA SER A 120 -2.00 9.80 24.95
C SER A 120 -3.29 9.57 25.72
N LYS A 121 -3.50 8.32 26.17
CA LYS A 121 -3.98 8.01 27.54
C LYS A 121 -3.91 6.49 27.79
N PRO A 122 -3.13 6.03 28.79
CA PRO A 122 -3.10 4.62 29.18
C PRO A 122 -4.28 4.31 30.11
N SER A 123 -4.91 3.14 29.93
CA SER A 123 -5.81 2.56 30.94
C SER A 123 -5.14 1.32 31.52
N PRO A 124 -4.92 1.24 32.85
CA PRO A 124 -4.17 0.16 33.48
C PRO A 124 -5.03 -1.08 33.74
N ALA A 125 -4.36 -2.24 33.76
CA ALA A 125 -4.95 -3.56 33.94
C ALA A 125 -5.06 -4.02 35.41
N LYS A 126 -6.05 -4.90 35.64
CA LYS A 126 -6.21 -6.00 36.64
C LYS A 126 -6.69 -5.66 38.07
N PRO A 127 -7.15 -6.66 38.89
CA PRO A 127 -7.58 -8.07 38.65
C PRO A 127 -8.89 -8.50 39.40
N SER A 128 -9.44 -9.73 39.19
CA SER A 128 -9.95 -10.69 40.23
C SER A 128 -11.01 -11.73 39.73
N GLU A 129 -10.58 -12.96 39.51
CA GLU A 129 -10.90 -14.23 40.21
C GLU A 129 -12.35 -14.70 40.62
N VAL A 130 -12.72 -15.91 40.13
CA VAL A 130 -13.46 -17.07 40.74
C VAL A 130 -14.97 -16.95 41.06
N THR A 131 -15.85 -17.80 40.49
CA THR A 131 -16.31 -19.06 41.15
C THR A 131 -16.95 -20.10 40.19
N LYS A 132 -16.57 -21.39 40.33
CA LYS A 132 -17.13 -22.64 39.72
C LYS A 132 -18.41 -23.11 40.49
N PRO A 133 -18.96 -24.36 40.36
CA PRO A 133 -18.89 -25.44 39.35
C PRO A 133 -20.27 -26.07 38.96
N LYS A 134 -20.35 -26.91 37.91
CA LYS A 134 -21.42 -27.92 37.80
C LYS A 134 -20.99 -29.21 37.06
N GLY A 135 -20.59 -30.20 37.85
CA GLY A 135 -21.14 -31.57 37.84
C GLY A 135 -21.12 -32.48 36.61
N VAL A 136 -20.25 -33.51 36.70
CA VAL A 136 -20.48 -34.97 36.51
C VAL A 136 -20.68 -35.58 35.08
N LEU A 137 -19.68 -36.40 34.72
CA LEU A 137 -19.52 -37.49 33.73
C LEU A 137 -20.50 -38.70 33.92
N PRO A 138 -20.43 -39.89 33.23
CA PRO A 138 -19.56 -40.37 32.11
C PRO A 138 -20.24 -41.29 31.04
N LYS A 139 -19.39 -41.75 30.10
CA LYS A 139 -19.33 -43.07 29.37
C LYS A 139 -19.70 -43.01 27.88
N GLN A 140 -19.02 -43.66 26.93
CA GLN A 140 -17.80 -44.48 26.83
C GLN A 140 -17.57 -44.75 25.32
N SER A 141 -16.39 -45.32 24.97
CA SER A 141 -15.98 -45.94 23.68
C SER A 141 -15.10 -45.03 22.82
N SER A 142 -13.76 -45.03 23.02
CA SER A 142 -12.77 -46.07 22.68
C SER A 142 -12.57 -46.19 21.18
N ASP A 143 -11.47 -45.63 20.67
CA ASP A 143 -10.43 -46.42 20.00
C ASP A 143 -9.10 -45.63 19.90
N GLU A 144 -8.01 -46.38 19.88
CA GLU A 144 -6.60 -46.09 20.15
C GLU A 144 -5.86 -45.03 19.27
N LEU A 145 -4.97 -44.28 19.93
CA LEU A 145 -3.71 -43.67 19.44
C LEU A 145 -2.66 -44.78 19.13
N PRO A 146 -1.44 -44.52 18.59
CA PRO A 146 -0.83 -43.25 18.13
C PRO A 146 -0.09 -43.36 16.77
N GLN A 147 0.28 -42.23 16.17
CA GLN A 147 1.68 -42.00 15.76
C GLN A 147 1.93 -40.52 15.49
N GLU A 148 2.87 -39.99 16.27
CA GLU A 148 3.41 -38.65 16.23
C GLU A 148 3.98 -38.32 14.85
N LEU A 149 3.55 -37.21 14.26
CA LEU A 149 4.46 -36.37 13.49
C LEU A 149 4.26 -34.95 13.97
N ASP A 150 5.12 -34.60 14.92
CA ASP A 150 5.39 -33.25 15.39
C ASP A 150 5.88 -32.40 14.22
N LEU A 151 5.01 -31.53 13.72
CA LEU A 151 5.37 -30.42 12.85
C LEU A 151 4.63 -29.19 13.38
N ALA A 152 5.09 -28.72 14.53
CA ALA A 152 4.88 -27.35 14.94
C ALA A 152 5.24 -26.41 13.78
N PRO A 153 4.38 -25.44 13.38
CA PRO A 153 4.87 -24.31 12.62
C PRO A 153 5.83 -23.55 13.53
N GLU A 154 7.10 -23.48 13.14
CA GLU A 154 8.09 -22.65 13.82
C GLU A 154 7.52 -21.24 13.99
N PRO A 155 7.66 -20.62 15.19
CA PRO A 155 7.30 -19.24 15.37
C PRO A 155 8.21 -18.41 14.46
N ILE A 156 7.62 -17.64 13.55
CA ILE A 156 8.32 -16.55 12.88
C ILE A 156 8.79 -15.59 13.97
N THR A 157 10.06 -15.70 14.34
CA THR A 157 10.75 -14.76 15.18
C THR A 157 10.74 -13.43 14.45
N GLU A 158 9.92 -12.49 14.92
CA GLU A 158 10.17 -11.06 14.75
C GLU A 158 11.55 -10.77 15.36
N SER A 159 12.58 -10.89 14.53
CA SER A 159 13.93 -10.47 14.88
C SER A 159 14.18 -9.17 14.14
N ASP A 160 14.08 -8.07 14.87
CA ASP A 160 14.56 -6.71 14.54
C ASP A 160 16.08 -6.65 14.30
N ASP A 161 16.70 -7.71 13.77
CA ASP A 161 18.13 -7.76 13.47
C ASP A 161 18.33 -7.51 11.97
N ALA A 162 18.41 -6.23 11.62
CA ALA A 162 18.83 -5.81 10.29
C ALA A 162 20.17 -6.47 9.97
N THR A 163 20.19 -7.34 8.94
CA THR A 163 21.40 -8.07 8.54
C THR A 163 22.55 -7.08 8.34
N PRO A 164 23.79 -7.36 8.77
CA PRO A 164 24.91 -6.41 8.64
C PRO A 164 25.10 -5.85 7.23
N GLU A 165 24.75 -6.65 6.21
CA GLU A 165 24.76 -6.24 4.80
C GLU A 165 23.71 -5.17 4.47
N GLN A 166 22.52 -5.23 5.07
CA GLN A 166 21.48 -4.21 4.90
C GLN A 166 21.88 -2.88 5.56
N LEU A 167 22.51 -2.93 6.73
CA LEU A 167 23.05 -1.74 7.40
C LEU A 167 24.16 -1.08 6.57
N GLN A 168 25.08 -1.88 6.02
CA GLN A 168 26.15 -1.37 5.16
C GLN A 168 25.59 -0.72 3.89
N ARG A 169 24.51 -1.29 3.33
CA ARG A 169 23.82 -0.72 2.16
C ARG A 169 23.15 0.62 2.48
N LEU A 170 22.55 0.77 3.67
CA LEU A 170 21.96 2.03 4.12
C LEU A 170 23.03 3.11 4.34
N GLU A 171 24.14 2.78 5.01
CA GLU A 171 25.23 3.74 5.24
C GLU A 171 25.84 4.24 3.92
N GLN A 172 25.98 3.35 2.93
CA GLN A 172 26.50 3.70 1.62
C GLN A 172 25.56 4.65 0.85
N LEU A 173 24.25 4.44 0.95
CA LEU A 173 23.23 5.32 0.38
C LEU A 173 23.23 6.71 1.03
N GLU A 174 23.31 6.79 2.36
CA GLU A 174 23.41 8.07 3.07
C GLU A 174 24.63 8.89 2.63
N LYS A 175 25.77 8.22 2.43
CA LYS A 175 27.00 8.86 1.95
C LYS A 175 26.83 9.42 0.53
N GLN A 176 26.15 8.70 -0.36
CA GLN A 176 25.83 9.20 -1.71
C GLN A 176 24.92 10.43 -1.67
N ILE A 177 23.86 10.40 -0.85
CA ILE A 177 22.93 11.53 -0.70
C ILE A 177 23.68 12.79 -0.23
N LYS A 178 24.57 12.64 0.76
CA LYS A 178 25.38 13.75 1.30
C LYS A 178 26.33 14.34 0.26
N GLN A 179 26.92 13.51 -0.61
CA GLN A 179 27.77 13.99 -1.69
C GLN A 179 26.98 14.74 -2.77
N LEU A 180 25.82 14.21 -3.18
CA LEU A 180 24.95 14.85 -4.16
C LEU A 180 24.42 16.19 -3.64
N SER A 181 24.00 16.25 -2.38
CA SER A 181 23.55 17.50 -1.72
C SER A 181 24.63 18.59 -1.76
N ARG A 182 25.89 18.25 -1.49
CA ARG A 182 27.02 19.20 -1.60
C ARG A 182 27.26 19.65 -3.04
N LYS A 183 27.15 18.75 -4.01
CA LYS A 183 27.32 19.03 -5.46
C LYS A 183 26.23 19.97 -5.98
N VAL A 184 25.00 19.84 -5.48
CA VAL A 184 23.88 20.73 -5.83
C VAL A 184 24.08 22.10 -5.19
N LYS A 185 24.55 22.17 -3.94
CA LYS A 185 24.76 23.44 -3.22
C LYS A 185 25.88 24.30 -3.83
N SER A 186 26.89 23.69 -4.45
CA SER A 186 27.99 24.40 -5.13
C SER A 186 27.67 24.86 -6.56
N LYS A 187 26.50 24.50 -7.12
CA LYS A 187 26.06 24.90 -8.47
C LYS A 187 25.07 26.07 -8.51
N LYS A 188 24.89 26.84 -7.43
CA LYS A 188 24.14 28.11 -7.51
C LYS A 188 24.89 29.09 -8.43
N PRO A 189 24.29 29.57 -9.53
CA PRO A 189 24.93 30.55 -10.41
C PRO A 189 25.05 31.90 -9.69
N SER A 190 26.26 32.45 -9.69
CA SER A 190 26.51 33.84 -9.33
C SER A 190 25.76 34.73 -10.32
N SER A 191 24.71 35.39 -9.84
CA SER A 191 24.03 36.45 -10.55
C SER A 191 25.02 37.57 -10.85
N LYS A 192 25.50 37.64 -12.10
CA LYS A 192 26.15 38.84 -12.65
C LYS A 192 25.12 39.97 -12.60
N LYS A 193 25.25 40.86 -11.61
CA LYS A 193 24.59 42.17 -11.62
C LYS A 193 25.25 43.01 -12.71
N SER A 194 24.58 43.14 -13.83
CA SER A 194 24.85 44.12 -14.88
C SER A 194 24.14 45.45 -14.60
N LYS A 195 24.80 46.57 -14.94
CA LYS A 195 24.35 47.98 -15.01
C LYS A 195 24.39 48.72 -13.65
N LYS A 196 24.87 49.97 -13.54
CA LYS A 196 25.01 51.10 -14.48
C LYS A 196 25.91 52.18 -13.85
N SER A 197 26.81 52.79 -14.62
CA SER A 197 27.16 54.23 -14.64
C SER A 197 28.19 54.47 -15.74
#